data_AF-A0A8J7N5T2-F1
#
_entry.id   AF-A0A8J7N5T2-F1
#
_cell.length_a   1.000
_cell.length_b   1.000
_cell.length_c   1.000
_cell.angle_alpha   90.00
_cell.angle_beta   90.00
_cell.angle_gamma   90.00
#
_symmetry.space_group_name_H-M   'P 1'
#
loop_
_entity.id
_entity.type
_entity.pdbx_description
1 polymer ?
#
loop_
_entity_poly.entity_id
_entity_poly.type
_entity_poly.pdbx_seq_one_letter_code
_entity_poly.pdbx_strand_id
1 'polypeptide(L)'
;AYLLFSEGDQMTLRRFIEDSGANDARKAIEHAKLNQLVQILRSSRCRREALLGYFGEAKPGPCGACDICLDTAELRDATEPMRKFLSCVFRTGERFGAAHVIDVLLGNTTEKIIQAGHVAVSTYGIGRDLSKAEWRAVADHAAAVGLVERRDDLYGGLALAGAARPVLRGEQRVMMKLPAPREKRRRRGEAKSASPAAGAPVHGALFDALRRFRLELARAAGAAPYTIFHDRTLEEIAALKPATLDQLGHCYGIGAVKLEKHGAAVLDIVKRHRDAAGAPAGEAAAPKRGLPWTPEEDAALRRRWNEGAGVGALAAELGRAAGGIEARLVRLGLAPDRETARMRF
;
A
#
# COMPACT_ATOMS: atom_id res chain seq x y z
N ALA A 1 -15.99 12.62 25.32
CA ALA A 1 -17.03 12.15 24.38
C ALA A 1 -16.34 11.65 23.13
N TYR A 2 -16.85 10.59 22.51
CA TYR A 2 -16.30 10.00 21.28
C TYR A 2 -17.46 9.74 20.31
N LEU A 3 -17.30 10.12 19.05
CA LEU A 3 -18.32 9.98 18.00
C LEU A 3 -17.69 9.22 16.83
N LEU A 4 -18.34 8.14 16.39
CA LEU A 4 -18.03 7.47 15.14
C LEU A 4 -18.94 8.06 14.06
N PHE A 5 -18.35 8.48 12.94
CA PHE A 5 -19.09 9.11 11.84
C PHE A 5 -18.60 8.56 10.50
N SER A 6 -19.54 8.24 9.63
CA SER A 6 -19.32 7.90 8.23
C SER A 6 -20.32 8.59 7.32
N GLU A 7 -19.97 8.71 6.03
CA GLU A 7 -20.88 9.21 5.00
C GLU A 7 -22.15 8.36 4.85
N GLY A 8 -22.06 7.06 5.15
CA GLY A 8 -23.22 6.16 5.13
C GLY A 8 -24.25 6.51 6.21
N ASP A 9 -23.79 7.02 7.35
CA ASP A 9 -24.67 7.47 8.43
C ASP A 9 -25.45 8.70 8.01
N GLN A 10 -24.83 9.65 7.29
CA GLN A 10 -25.52 10.82 6.76
C GLN A 10 -26.65 10.43 5.80
N MET A 11 -26.41 9.49 4.89
CA MET A 11 -27.44 8.99 3.96
C MET A 11 -28.60 8.33 4.70
N THR A 12 -28.28 7.52 5.72
CA THR A 12 -29.28 6.85 6.56
C THR A 12 -30.15 7.88 7.29
N LEU A 13 -29.55 8.92 7.87
CA LEU A 13 -30.28 9.99 8.56
C LEU A 13 -31.15 10.82 7.61
N ARG A 14 -30.68 11.13 6.40
CA ARG A 14 -31.51 11.79 5.38
C ARG A 14 -32.74 10.95 5.05
N ARG A 15 -32.55 9.64 4.85
CA ARG A 15 -33.66 8.72 4.59
C ARG A 15 -34.66 8.69 5.74
N PHE A 16 -34.21 8.68 7.00
CA PHE A 16 -35.12 8.74 8.15
C PHE A 16 -35.94 10.04 8.18
N ILE A 17 -35.36 11.18 7.77
CA ILE A 17 -36.10 12.44 7.65
C ILE A 17 -37.16 12.32 6.54
N GLU A 18 -36.83 11.74 5.40
CA GLU A 18 -37.77 11.55 4.29
C GLU A 18 -38.90 10.57 4.61
N ASP A 19 -38.56 9.43 5.22
CA ASP A 19 -39.49 8.39 5.65
C ASP A 19 -40.30 8.83 6.89
N SER A 20 -39.98 9.98 7.49
CA SER A 20 -40.77 10.54 8.58
C SER A 20 -42.15 10.98 8.08
N GLY A 21 -43.19 10.73 8.89
CA GLY A 21 -44.54 11.25 8.66
C GLY A 21 -44.68 12.76 8.90
N ALA A 22 -43.57 13.51 8.96
CA ALA A 22 -43.56 14.93 9.19
C ALA A 22 -43.92 15.72 7.92
N ASN A 23 -44.44 16.93 8.08
CA ASN A 23 -44.70 17.83 6.96
C ASN A 23 -43.41 18.42 6.36
N ASP A 24 -43.51 18.98 5.16
CA ASP A 24 -42.34 19.50 4.41
C ASP A 24 -41.58 20.59 5.16
N ALA A 25 -42.29 21.48 5.88
CA ALA A 25 -41.67 22.52 6.68
C ALA A 25 -40.79 21.93 7.80
N ARG A 26 -41.26 20.86 8.44
CA ARG A 26 -40.50 20.16 9.48
C ARG A 26 -39.32 19.40 8.90
N LYS A 27 -39.51 18.68 7.79
CA LYS A 27 -38.43 18.00 7.07
C LYS A 27 -37.33 18.97 6.66
N ALA A 28 -37.68 20.15 6.16
CA ALA A 28 -36.71 21.19 5.81
C ALA A 28 -35.86 21.65 7.01
N ILE A 29 -36.48 21.82 8.19
CA ILE A 29 -35.76 22.16 9.44
C ILE A 29 -34.82 21.03 9.85
N GLU A 30 -35.25 19.78 9.75
CA GLU A 30 -34.44 18.61 10.13
C GLU A 30 -33.25 18.41 9.19
N HIS A 31 -33.45 18.60 7.88
CA HIS A 31 -32.34 18.65 6.92
C HIS A 31 -31.35 19.77 7.21
N ALA A 32 -31.84 20.96 7.58
CA ALA A 32 -30.97 22.07 7.95
C ALA A 32 -30.11 21.74 9.19
N LYS A 33 -30.70 21.11 10.22
CA LYS A 33 -29.98 20.66 11.42
C LYS A 33 -28.96 19.58 11.11
N LEU A 34 -29.32 18.59 10.29
CA LEU A 34 -28.40 17.54 9.85
C LEU A 34 -27.21 18.13 9.08
N ASN A 35 -27.47 19.08 8.19
CA ASN A 35 -26.41 19.77 7.45
C ASN A 35 -25.47 20.53 8.39
N GLN A 36 -26.01 21.24 9.40
CA GLN A 36 -25.19 21.94 10.40
C GLN A 36 -24.34 20.99 11.24
N LEU A 37 -24.89 19.84 11.66
CA LEU A 37 -24.13 18.80 12.35
C LEU A 37 -22.96 18.30 11.49
N VAL A 38 -23.24 17.95 10.23
CA VAL A 38 -22.19 17.47 9.29
C VAL A 38 -21.12 18.54 9.08
N GLN A 39 -21.51 19.82 8.97
CA GLN A 39 -20.55 20.93 8.89
C GLN A 39 -19.65 21.01 10.13
N ILE A 40 -20.20 20.86 11.34
CA ILE A 40 -19.41 20.84 12.58
C ILE A 40 -18.43 19.66 12.57
N LEU A 41 -18.86 18.48 12.12
CA LEU A 41 -18.04 17.27 12.07
C LEU A 41 -16.93 17.34 11.01
N ARG A 42 -17.15 18.05 9.90
CA ARG A 42 -16.14 18.23 8.84
C ARG A 42 -15.26 19.48 9.02
N SER A 43 -15.63 20.38 9.93
CA SER A 43 -14.88 21.62 10.15
C SER A 43 -13.47 21.35 10.70
N SER A 44 -12.51 22.15 10.24
CA SER A 44 -11.17 22.25 10.83
C SER A 44 -11.11 23.24 12.00
N ARG A 45 -12.24 23.77 12.47
CA ARG A 45 -12.33 24.60 13.67
C ARG A 45 -12.35 23.74 14.93
N CYS A 46 -12.01 24.35 16.07
CA CYS A 46 -12.11 23.67 17.35
C CYS A 46 -13.53 23.12 17.57
N ARG A 47 -13.67 21.84 17.92
CA ARG A 47 -15.00 21.22 18.13
C ARG A 47 -15.85 21.99 19.15
N ARG A 48 -15.23 22.44 20.23
CA ARG A 48 -15.91 23.18 21.30
C ARG A 48 -16.37 24.55 20.81
N GLU A 49 -15.54 25.24 20.03
CA GLU A 49 -15.90 26.51 19.41
C GLU A 49 -17.07 26.35 18.44
N ALA A 50 -17.02 25.34 17.56
CA ALA A 50 -18.07 25.08 16.58
C ALA A 50 -19.40 24.71 17.26
N LEU A 51 -19.35 23.90 18.32
CA LEU A 51 -20.55 23.51 19.08
C LEU A 51 -21.17 24.69 19.83
N LEU A 52 -20.35 25.52 20.49
CA LEU A 52 -20.85 26.71 21.18
C LEU A 52 -21.44 27.72 20.19
N GLY A 53 -20.77 27.92 19.04
CA GLY A 53 -21.27 28.79 17.98
C GLY A 53 -22.63 28.35 17.41
N TYR A 54 -22.90 27.04 17.34
CA TYR A 54 -24.22 26.51 16.96
C TYR A 54 -25.33 26.95 17.93
N PHE A 55 -25.03 27.07 19.22
CA PHE A 55 -25.97 27.54 20.25
C PHE A 55 -25.91 29.06 20.47
N GLY A 56 -25.17 29.81 19.64
CA GLY A 56 -25.03 31.25 19.75
C GLY A 56 -24.07 31.72 20.86
N GLU A 57 -23.28 30.81 21.43
CA GLU A 57 -22.27 31.12 22.44
C GLU A 57 -20.89 31.37 21.80
N ALA A 58 -20.23 32.46 22.21
CA ALA A 58 -18.89 32.77 21.73
C ALA A 58 -17.82 32.03 22.55
N LYS A 59 -16.86 31.41 21.87
CA LYS A 59 -15.66 30.85 22.51
C LYS A 59 -14.40 31.55 21.99
N PRO A 60 -13.66 32.29 22.84
CA PRO A 60 -12.37 32.81 22.44
C PRO A 60 -11.35 31.67 22.32
N GLY A 61 -10.74 31.55 21.13
CA GLY A 61 -9.63 30.66 20.83
C GLY A 61 -9.94 29.15 20.83
N PRO A 62 -8.94 28.30 20.53
CA PRO A 62 -9.08 26.84 20.55
C PRO A 62 -9.29 26.30 21.98
N CYS A 63 -9.82 25.09 22.13
CA CYS A 63 -10.02 24.46 23.45
C CYS A 63 -8.80 23.69 23.96
N GLY A 64 -7.82 23.40 23.11
CA GLY A 64 -6.61 22.63 23.47
C GLY A 64 -6.83 21.14 23.75
N ALA A 65 -8.06 20.63 23.71
CA ALA A 65 -8.40 19.29 24.19
C ALA A 65 -9.33 18.46 23.27
N CYS A 66 -9.75 18.99 22.12
CA CYS A 66 -10.49 18.20 21.12
C CYS A 66 -9.56 17.61 20.06
N ASP A 67 -10.05 16.64 19.29
CA ASP A 67 -9.32 16.00 18.18
C ASP A 67 -8.65 17.03 17.26
N ILE A 68 -9.36 18.10 16.87
CA ILE A 68 -8.80 19.17 16.03
C ILE A 68 -7.70 19.97 16.72
N CYS A 69 -7.82 20.24 18.03
CA CYS A 69 -6.80 20.99 18.78
C CYS A 69 -5.59 20.15 19.14
N LEU A 70 -5.78 18.84 19.32
CA LEU A 70 -4.72 17.88 19.61
C LEU A 70 -4.01 17.43 18.33
N ASP A 71 -4.65 17.58 17.18
CA ASP A 71 -4.08 17.31 15.88
C ASP A 71 -3.11 18.42 15.44
N THR A 72 -1.83 18.21 15.78
CA THR A 72 -0.70 19.08 15.44
C THR A 72 -0.18 18.90 14.01
N ALA A 73 -0.87 18.13 13.16
CA ALA A 73 -0.41 17.91 11.80
C ALA A 73 -0.34 19.22 11.01
N GLU A 74 0.82 19.44 10.38
CA GLU A 74 1.14 20.63 9.61
C GLU A 74 0.25 20.74 8.36
N LEU A 75 -0.27 21.94 8.11
CA LEU A 75 -0.96 22.25 6.85
C LEU A 75 0.07 22.34 5.73
N ARG A 76 -0.13 21.56 4.68
CA ARG A 76 0.73 21.53 3.50
C ARG A 76 -0.03 22.06 2.29
N ASP A 77 0.68 22.71 1.39
CA ASP A 77 0.12 23.08 0.09
C ASP A 77 -0.15 21.79 -0.72
N ALA A 78 -1.43 21.49 -0.93
CA ALA A 78 -1.90 20.36 -1.71
C ALA A 78 -2.66 20.82 -2.96
N THR A 79 -2.39 22.03 -3.45
CA THR A 79 -3.02 22.58 -4.67
C THR A 79 -2.83 21.63 -5.85
N GLU A 80 -1.62 21.10 -6.05
CA GLU A 80 -1.34 20.21 -7.17
C GLU A 80 -2.02 18.82 -7.02
N PRO A 81 -1.93 18.12 -5.86
CA PRO A 81 -2.77 16.96 -5.59
C PRO A 81 -4.26 17.19 -5.85
N MET A 82 -4.81 18.32 -5.37
CA MET A 82 -6.21 18.65 -5.56
C MET A 82 -6.55 18.83 -7.05
N ARG A 83 -5.71 19.53 -7.81
CA ARG A 83 -5.88 19.70 -9.26
C ARG A 83 -5.84 18.38 -10.01
N LYS A 84 -4.92 17.49 -9.67
CA LYS A 84 -4.86 16.12 -10.24
C LYS A 84 -6.14 15.35 -9.93
N PHE A 85 -6.62 15.40 -8.69
CA PHE A 85 -7.85 14.74 -8.27
C PHE A 85 -9.08 15.25 -9.04
N LEU A 86 -9.32 16.56 -9.02
CA LEU A 86 -10.45 17.18 -9.72
C LEU A 86 -10.38 16.93 -11.24
N SER A 87 -9.20 17.00 -11.83
CA SER A 87 -9.00 16.67 -13.25
C SER A 87 -9.35 15.21 -13.56
N CYS A 88 -9.04 14.29 -12.65
CA CYS A 88 -9.37 12.88 -12.81
C CYS A 88 -10.88 12.63 -12.63
N VAL A 89 -11.55 13.30 -11.68
CA VAL A 89 -13.01 13.27 -11.56
C VAL A 89 -13.68 13.67 -12.87
N PHE A 90 -13.22 14.79 -13.47
CA PHE A 90 -13.72 15.25 -14.76
C PHE A 90 -13.47 14.26 -15.90
N ARG A 91 -12.23 13.79 -16.07
CA ARG A 91 -11.84 12.89 -17.17
C ARG A 91 -12.44 11.48 -17.07
N THR A 92 -12.84 11.06 -15.87
CA THR A 92 -13.56 9.81 -15.66
C THR A 92 -15.08 9.97 -15.85
N GLY A 93 -15.54 11.13 -16.32
CA GLY A 93 -16.92 11.37 -16.71
C GLY A 93 -17.87 11.63 -15.54
N GLU A 94 -17.36 11.95 -14.35
CA GLU A 94 -18.17 12.38 -13.19
C GLU A 94 -19.22 11.37 -12.73
N ARG A 95 -18.94 10.08 -12.92
CA ARG A 95 -19.84 8.95 -12.62
C ARG A 95 -19.29 7.96 -11.61
N PHE A 96 -18.06 8.17 -11.16
CA PHE A 96 -17.33 7.21 -10.36
C PHE A 96 -17.03 7.77 -8.96
N GLY A 97 -17.11 6.90 -7.96
CA GLY A 97 -16.73 7.25 -6.59
C GLY A 97 -15.23 7.42 -6.41
N ALA A 98 -14.84 7.99 -5.26
CA ALA A 98 -13.45 8.28 -4.92
C ALA A 98 -12.51 7.08 -5.12
N ALA A 99 -12.91 5.86 -4.73
CA ALA A 99 -12.05 4.68 -4.86
C ALA A 99 -11.56 4.43 -6.30
N HIS A 100 -12.45 4.57 -7.29
CA HIS A 100 -12.11 4.40 -8.70
C HIS A 100 -11.19 5.51 -9.20
N VAL A 101 -11.51 6.77 -8.87
CA VAL A 101 -10.70 7.94 -9.22
C VAL A 101 -9.27 7.79 -8.68
N ILE A 102 -9.14 7.33 -7.43
CA ILE A 102 -7.85 7.08 -6.78
C ILE A 102 -7.08 5.94 -7.48
N ASP A 103 -7.77 4.87 -7.88
CA ASP A 103 -7.13 3.77 -8.61
C ASP A 103 -6.66 4.21 -10.01
N VAL A 104 -7.40 5.08 -10.71
CA VAL A 104 -6.94 5.71 -11.97
C VAL A 104 -5.68 6.55 -11.73
N LEU A 105 -5.67 7.43 -10.71
CA LEU A 105 -4.52 8.29 -10.40
C LEU A 105 -3.26 7.49 -10.05
N LEU A 106 -3.40 6.38 -9.33
CA LEU A 106 -2.29 5.48 -9.00
C LEU A 106 -1.83 4.65 -10.22
N GLY A 107 -2.67 4.54 -11.25
CA GLY A 107 -2.44 3.70 -12.41
C GLY A 107 -2.64 2.22 -12.09
N ASN A 108 -3.60 1.91 -11.20
CA ASN A 108 -4.03 0.54 -10.95
C ASN A 108 -4.95 0.09 -12.10
N THR A 109 -4.80 -1.14 -12.54
CA THR A 109 -5.60 -1.69 -13.66
C THR A 109 -6.61 -2.69 -13.11
N THR A 110 -7.78 -2.20 -12.75
CA THR A 110 -8.93 -3.04 -12.40
C THR A 110 -9.76 -3.34 -13.65
N GLU A 111 -10.54 -4.41 -13.62
CA GLU A 111 -11.48 -4.74 -14.70
C GLU A 111 -12.41 -3.57 -15.04
N LYS A 112 -12.94 -2.89 -14.01
CA LYS A 112 -13.77 -1.69 -14.15
C LYS A 112 -13.06 -0.53 -14.85
N ILE A 113 -11.75 -0.34 -14.61
CA ILE A 113 -10.95 0.70 -15.26
C ILE A 113 -10.72 0.37 -16.74
N ILE A 114 -10.49 -0.91 -17.08
CA ILE A 114 -10.35 -1.36 -18.46
C ILE A 114 -11.67 -1.18 -19.21
N GLN A 115 -12.77 -1.70 -18.67
CA GLN A 115 -14.10 -1.61 -19.27
C GLN A 115 -14.55 -0.15 -19.49
N ALA A 116 -14.19 0.75 -18.57
CA ALA A 116 -14.48 2.18 -18.70
C ALA A 116 -13.52 2.92 -19.64
N GLY A 117 -12.47 2.29 -20.17
CA GLY A 117 -11.47 2.93 -21.04
C GLY A 117 -10.55 3.92 -20.32
N HIS A 118 -10.51 3.89 -18.98
CA HIS A 118 -9.78 4.89 -18.19
C HIS A 118 -8.27 4.62 -18.10
N VAL A 119 -7.76 3.58 -18.76
CA VAL A 119 -6.31 3.42 -18.97
C VAL A 119 -5.78 4.49 -19.94
N ALA A 120 -6.64 5.01 -20.83
CA ALA A 120 -6.27 5.98 -21.86
C ALA A 120 -6.40 7.45 -21.43
N VAL A 121 -6.99 7.76 -20.27
CA VAL A 121 -7.11 9.16 -19.82
C VAL A 121 -5.75 9.70 -19.38
N SER A 122 -5.47 10.97 -19.65
CA SER A 122 -4.14 11.52 -19.31
C SER A 122 -3.87 11.65 -17.81
N THR A 123 -4.87 11.44 -16.95
CA THR A 123 -4.71 11.39 -15.48
C THR A 123 -4.39 9.98 -14.97
N TYR A 124 -4.32 8.98 -15.85
CA TYR A 124 -3.95 7.63 -15.46
C TYR A 124 -2.48 7.57 -15.02
N GLY A 125 -2.24 7.16 -13.78
CA GLY A 125 -0.88 6.99 -13.23
C GLY A 125 -0.12 8.27 -12.88
N ILE A 126 -0.70 9.46 -13.01
CA ILE A 126 -0.02 10.74 -12.70
C ILE A 126 0.09 11.04 -11.20
N GLY A 127 -0.57 10.24 -10.37
CA GLY A 127 -0.69 10.40 -8.93
C GLY A 127 0.18 9.42 -8.12
N ARG A 128 1.19 8.81 -8.72
CA ARG A 128 2.08 7.84 -8.06
C ARG A 128 2.99 8.46 -6.98
N ASP A 129 3.02 9.79 -6.91
CA ASP A 129 3.72 10.59 -5.91
C ASP A 129 3.06 10.52 -4.52
N LEU A 130 1.76 10.20 -4.45
CA LEU A 130 1.03 10.06 -3.19
C LEU A 130 0.57 8.62 -2.95
N SER A 131 0.48 8.25 -1.67
CA SER A 131 -0.10 6.98 -1.24
C SER A 131 -1.62 6.97 -1.42
N LYS A 132 -2.22 5.77 -1.45
CA LYS A 132 -3.68 5.59 -1.46
C LYS A 132 -4.36 6.26 -0.25
N ALA A 133 -3.68 6.36 0.89
CA ALA A 133 -4.20 7.04 2.08
C ALA A 133 -4.21 8.56 1.92
N GLU A 134 -3.12 9.13 1.38
CA GLU A 134 -3.05 10.56 1.05
C GLU A 134 -4.11 10.94 0.01
N TRP A 135 -4.31 10.12 -1.03
CA TRP A 135 -5.36 10.36 -2.01
C TRP A 135 -6.78 10.28 -1.44
N ARG A 136 -7.03 9.42 -0.45
CA ARG A 136 -8.31 9.41 0.28
C ARG A 136 -8.50 10.71 1.04
N ALA A 137 -7.48 11.17 1.75
CA ALA A 137 -7.54 12.46 2.45
C ALA A 137 -7.82 13.62 1.47
N VAL A 138 -7.22 13.61 0.27
CA VAL A 138 -7.51 14.61 -0.78
C VAL A 138 -8.99 14.55 -1.21
N ALA A 139 -9.52 13.35 -1.45
CA ALA A 139 -10.92 13.17 -1.82
C ALA A 139 -11.89 13.65 -0.72
N ASP A 140 -11.62 13.29 0.52
CA ASP A 140 -12.43 13.67 1.68
C ASP A 140 -12.38 15.20 1.89
N HIS A 141 -11.20 15.81 1.75
CA HIS A 141 -11.05 17.25 1.83
C HIS A 141 -11.78 17.96 0.69
N ALA A 142 -11.70 17.46 -0.55
CA ALA A 142 -12.42 18.00 -1.70
C ALA A 142 -13.93 18.04 -1.45
N ALA A 143 -14.49 16.97 -0.86
CA ALA A 143 -15.90 16.93 -0.49
C ALA A 143 -16.22 17.89 0.67
N ALA A 144 -15.35 17.96 1.68
CA ALA A 144 -15.54 18.82 2.85
C ALA A 144 -15.55 20.32 2.49
N VAL A 145 -14.70 20.74 1.55
CA VAL A 145 -14.63 22.14 1.08
C VAL A 145 -15.53 22.42 -0.13
N GLY A 146 -16.39 21.48 -0.50
CA GLY A 146 -17.40 21.67 -1.56
C GLY A 146 -16.81 21.82 -2.97
N LEU A 147 -15.66 21.21 -3.24
CA LEU A 147 -15.07 21.14 -4.60
C LEU A 147 -15.63 19.97 -5.41
N VAL A 148 -16.13 18.93 -4.73
CA VAL A 148 -16.87 17.84 -5.35
C VAL A 148 -18.17 17.59 -4.61
N GLU A 149 -19.15 17.11 -5.34
CA GLU A 149 -20.46 16.70 -4.83
C GLU A 149 -20.76 15.26 -5.27
N ARG A 150 -21.63 14.58 -4.52
CA ARG A 150 -22.16 13.29 -4.95
C ARG A 150 -23.36 13.55 -5.85
N ARG A 151 -23.43 12.82 -6.97
CA ARG A 151 -24.66 12.78 -7.76
C ARG A 151 -25.73 11.98 -7.02
N ASP A 152 -26.96 12.47 -7.08
CA ASP A 152 -28.16 11.82 -6.53
C ASP A 152 -28.68 10.66 -7.39
N ASP A 153 -27.86 10.13 -8.31
CA ASP A 153 -28.21 8.95 -9.10
C ASP A 153 -27.93 7.64 -8.36
N LEU A 154 -28.56 6.55 -8.82
CA LEU A 154 -28.48 5.19 -8.25
C LEU A 154 -27.04 4.66 -8.05
N TYR A 155 -26.03 5.30 -8.65
CA TYR A 155 -24.64 4.84 -8.63
C TYR A 155 -23.70 5.76 -7.82
N GLY A 156 -24.13 6.94 -7.39
CA GLY A 156 -23.46 7.75 -6.35
C GLY A 156 -22.04 8.22 -6.71
N GLY A 157 -21.85 8.66 -7.95
CA GLY A 157 -20.56 9.16 -8.48
C GLY A 157 -20.16 10.54 -7.94
N LEU A 158 -18.86 10.88 -8.04
CA LEU A 158 -18.37 12.22 -7.74
C LEU A 158 -18.50 13.12 -8.98
N ALA A 159 -19.03 14.32 -8.79
CA ALA A 159 -19.07 15.40 -9.80
C ALA A 159 -18.36 16.66 -9.28
N LEU A 160 -17.85 17.49 -10.19
CA LEU A 160 -17.26 18.77 -9.83
C LEU A 160 -18.34 19.77 -9.43
N ALA A 161 -18.16 20.39 -8.26
CA ALA A 161 -18.99 21.50 -7.83
C ALA A 161 -18.51 22.84 -8.44
N GLY A 162 -19.33 23.89 -8.39
CA GLY A 162 -18.99 25.21 -8.94
C GLY A 162 -17.68 25.80 -8.39
N ALA A 163 -17.35 25.51 -7.14
CA ALA A 163 -16.13 25.96 -6.48
C ALA A 163 -14.84 25.28 -6.98
N ALA A 164 -14.93 24.23 -7.81
CA ALA A 164 -13.76 23.53 -8.33
C ALA A 164 -12.95 24.34 -9.37
N ARG A 165 -13.61 25.26 -10.09
CA ARG A 165 -13.02 25.95 -11.24
C ARG A 165 -11.78 26.80 -10.90
N PRO A 166 -11.79 27.65 -9.86
CA PRO A 166 -10.61 28.44 -9.49
C PRO A 166 -9.42 27.57 -9.08
N VAL A 167 -9.67 26.45 -8.40
CA VAL A 167 -8.62 25.48 -8.02
C VAL A 167 -8.02 24.81 -9.25
N LEU A 168 -8.86 24.34 -10.18
CA LEU A 168 -8.40 23.72 -11.44
C LEU A 168 -7.51 24.66 -12.28
N ARG A 169 -7.87 25.95 -12.33
CA ARG A 169 -7.10 27.01 -13.00
C ARG A 169 -5.83 27.43 -12.26
N GLY A 170 -5.66 26.99 -11.01
CA GLY A 170 -4.52 27.39 -10.17
C GLY A 170 -4.66 28.79 -9.57
N GLU A 171 -5.85 29.38 -9.61
CA GLU A 171 -6.15 30.70 -9.04
C GLU A 171 -6.36 30.63 -7.52
N GLN A 172 -6.76 29.46 -7.01
CA GLN A 172 -7.00 29.23 -5.59
C GLN A 172 -6.08 28.12 -5.06
N ARG A 173 -5.32 28.44 -4.01
CA ARG A 173 -4.48 27.46 -3.29
C ARG A 173 -5.32 26.62 -2.34
N VAL A 174 -4.93 25.36 -2.17
CA VAL A 174 -5.59 24.42 -1.26
C VAL A 174 -4.58 23.98 -0.21
N MET A 175 -4.82 24.40 1.03
CA MET A 175 -4.01 24.02 2.19
C MET A 175 -4.74 22.93 2.96
N MET A 176 -4.11 21.77 3.12
CA MET A 176 -4.72 20.66 3.85
C MET A 176 -3.69 19.85 4.61
N LYS A 177 -4.18 19.07 5.57
CA LYS A 177 -3.38 18.07 6.28
C LYS A 177 -3.35 16.81 5.43
N LEU A 178 -2.16 16.41 5.01
CA LEU A 178 -1.96 15.09 4.43
C LEU A 178 -1.54 14.13 5.56
N PRO A 179 -2.03 12.87 5.56
CA PRO A 179 -1.52 11.85 6.46
C PRO A 179 0.01 11.86 6.41
N ALA A 180 0.65 11.71 7.58
CA ALA A 180 2.10 11.57 7.61
C ALA A 180 2.50 10.52 6.57
N PRO A 181 3.46 10.82 5.66
CA PRO A 181 3.94 9.82 4.73
C PRO A 181 4.31 8.62 5.58
N ARG A 182 3.68 7.46 5.34
CA ARG A 182 4.17 6.23 5.94
C ARG A 182 5.63 6.19 5.56
N GLU A 183 6.53 6.29 6.54
CA GLU A 183 7.95 6.14 6.31
C GLU A 183 8.07 4.85 5.52
N LYS A 184 8.37 4.97 4.22
CA LYS A 184 8.73 3.84 3.40
C LYS A 184 9.94 3.33 4.15
N ARG A 185 9.77 2.25 4.92
CA ARG A 185 10.84 1.58 5.64
C ARG A 185 11.95 1.46 4.62
N ARG A 186 12.96 2.33 4.74
CA ARG A 186 14.01 2.50 3.73
C ARG A 186 14.63 1.12 3.64
N ARG A 187 14.28 0.35 2.61
CA ARG A 187 15.14 -0.72 2.12
C ARG A 187 16.38 0.04 1.67
N ARG A 188 17.36 0.04 2.55
CA ARG A 188 18.67 0.61 2.31
C ARG A 188 19.25 -0.16 1.13
N GLY A 189 19.37 0.52 -0.01
CA GLY A 189 20.03 0.02 -1.20
C GLY A 189 19.19 0.17 -2.45
N GLU A 190 18.94 1.40 -2.89
CA GLU A 190 18.61 1.69 -4.29
C GLU A 190 19.10 3.11 -4.58
N ALA A 191 20.35 3.17 -5.05
CA ALA A 191 20.89 4.34 -5.70
C ALA A 191 20.23 4.48 -7.08
N LYS A 192 19.94 5.74 -7.41
CA LYS A 192 19.34 6.28 -8.64
C LYS A 192 19.83 5.64 -9.95
N SER A 193 18.89 5.49 -10.89
CA SER A 193 18.98 5.97 -12.29
C SER A 193 17.65 5.66 -13.00
N ALA A 194 16.85 6.66 -13.38
CA ALA A 194 16.86 7.31 -14.70
C ALA A 194 16.71 6.30 -15.86
N SER A 195 15.58 6.37 -16.58
CA SER A 195 15.45 5.73 -17.90
C SER A 195 16.50 6.28 -18.86
N PRO A 196 17.02 5.43 -19.75
CA PRO A 196 16.67 5.61 -21.16
C PRO A 196 16.41 4.28 -21.91
N ALA A 197 16.02 4.45 -23.17
CA ALA A 197 15.53 3.51 -24.16
C ALA A 197 16.26 2.16 -24.33
N ALA A 198 15.51 1.22 -24.90
CA ALA A 198 15.90 0.10 -25.75
C ALA A 198 17.15 -0.74 -25.38
N GLY A 199 16.90 -1.96 -24.90
CA GLY A 199 17.72 -3.14 -25.21
C GLY A 199 18.90 -3.45 -24.30
N ALA A 200 18.65 -4.02 -23.11
CA ALA A 200 19.47 -5.02 -22.40
C ALA A 200 18.78 -5.39 -21.06
N PRO A 201 18.94 -6.62 -20.53
CA PRO A 201 18.01 -7.14 -19.54
C PRO A 201 18.35 -6.65 -18.12
N VAL A 202 17.39 -5.95 -17.51
CA VAL A 202 17.42 -5.51 -16.10
C VAL A 202 17.26 -6.69 -15.12
N HIS A 203 17.02 -7.90 -15.63
CA HIS A 203 16.81 -9.10 -14.85
C HIS A 203 17.63 -10.24 -15.46
N GLY A 204 18.31 -11.04 -14.62
CA GLY A 204 19.27 -12.06 -15.09
C GLY A 204 18.68 -13.10 -16.04
N ALA A 205 19.56 -13.91 -16.66
CA ALA A 205 19.23 -14.83 -17.77
C ALA A 205 18.02 -15.77 -17.53
N LEU A 206 17.75 -16.16 -16.28
CA LEU A 206 16.59 -16.97 -15.91
C LEU A 206 15.27 -16.20 -16.08
N PHE A 207 15.24 -14.91 -15.73
CA PHE A 207 14.04 -14.09 -15.91
C PHE A 207 13.69 -13.91 -17.37
N ASP A 208 14.69 -13.71 -18.23
CA ASP A 208 14.48 -13.60 -19.67
C ASP A 208 13.93 -14.90 -20.27
N ALA A 209 14.42 -16.06 -19.82
CA ALA A 209 13.90 -17.36 -20.22
C ALA A 209 12.43 -17.54 -19.80
N LEU A 210 12.09 -17.15 -18.56
CA LEU A 210 10.72 -17.16 -18.07
C LEU A 210 9.81 -16.20 -18.84
N ARG A 211 10.33 -15.04 -19.25
CA ARG A 211 9.59 -14.05 -20.06
C ARG A 211 9.30 -14.57 -21.47
N ARG A 212 10.25 -15.28 -22.09
CA ARG A 212 10.08 -15.95 -23.39
C ARG A 212 9.04 -17.06 -23.28
N PHE A 213 9.14 -17.92 -22.27
CA PHE A 213 8.17 -18.96 -21.99
C PHE A 213 6.74 -18.41 -21.81
N ARG A 214 6.59 -17.31 -21.06
CA ARG A 214 5.30 -16.64 -20.89
C ARG A 214 4.74 -16.12 -22.22
N LEU A 215 5.59 -15.57 -23.09
CA LEU A 215 5.17 -15.06 -24.39
C LEU A 215 4.67 -16.18 -25.31
N GLU A 216 5.32 -17.34 -25.28
CA GLU A 216 4.89 -18.53 -26.03
C GLU A 216 3.53 -19.04 -25.55
N LEU A 217 3.34 -19.16 -24.23
CA LEU A 217 2.05 -19.55 -23.64
C LEU A 217 0.94 -18.57 -23.98
N ALA A 218 1.22 -17.27 -23.94
CA ALA A 218 0.26 -16.22 -24.28
C ALA A 218 -0.16 -16.27 -25.75
N ARG A 219 0.78 -16.52 -26.66
CA ARG A 219 0.49 -16.73 -28.08
C ARG A 219 -0.37 -17.96 -28.31
N ALA A 220 -0.04 -19.08 -27.67
CA ALA A 220 -0.81 -20.32 -27.78
C ALA A 220 -2.23 -20.19 -27.21
N ALA A 221 -2.41 -19.37 -26.17
CA ALA A 221 -3.69 -19.13 -25.52
C ALA A 221 -4.50 -17.95 -26.10
N GLY A 222 -3.98 -17.23 -27.11
CA GLY A 222 -4.63 -16.03 -27.64
C GLY A 222 -4.83 -14.92 -26.60
N ALA A 223 -3.99 -14.87 -25.55
CA ALA A 223 -4.14 -13.97 -24.41
C ALA A 223 -2.91 -13.07 -24.26
N ALA A 224 -3.05 -11.95 -23.53
CA ALA A 224 -1.91 -11.09 -23.24
C ALA A 224 -0.92 -11.77 -22.26
N PRO A 225 0.41 -11.57 -22.40
CA PRO A 225 1.43 -12.21 -21.55
C PRO A 225 1.18 -12.08 -20.05
N TYR A 226 0.78 -10.90 -19.58
CA TYR A 226 0.54 -10.64 -18.16
C TYR A 226 -0.63 -11.46 -17.56
N THR A 227 -1.54 -11.98 -18.40
CA THR A 227 -2.66 -12.83 -17.98
C THR A 227 -2.18 -14.25 -17.63
N ILE A 228 -1.10 -14.71 -18.25
CA ILE A 228 -0.50 -16.02 -17.97
C ILE A 228 0.29 -15.97 -16.66
N PHE A 229 1.28 -15.07 -16.58
CA PHE A 229 2.04 -14.77 -15.36
C PHE A 229 2.32 -13.27 -15.25
N HIS A 230 2.13 -12.67 -14.08
CA HIS A 230 2.58 -11.30 -13.84
C HIS A 230 4.11 -11.24 -13.77
N ASP A 231 4.70 -10.08 -14.11
CA ASP A 231 6.16 -9.89 -14.02
C ASP A 231 6.69 -10.23 -12.62
N ARG A 232 5.96 -9.80 -11.58
CA ARG A 232 6.27 -10.13 -10.18
C ARG A 232 6.39 -11.63 -9.90
N THR A 233 5.57 -12.47 -10.54
CA THR A 233 5.64 -13.93 -10.39
C THR A 233 6.92 -14.47 -11.04
N LEU A 234 7.30 -13.95 -12.21
CA LEU A 234 8.53 -14.36 -12.89
C LEU A 234 9.79 -13.89 -12.15
N GLU A 235 9.76 -12.67 -11.58
CA GLU A 235 10.84 -12.13 -10.73
C GLU A 235 11.06 -13.00 -9.50
N GLU A 236 9.98 -13.43 -8.85
CA GLU A 236 10.07 -14.25 -7.65
C GLU A 236 10.56 -15.67 -7.96
N ILE A 237 10.12 -16.29 -9.07
CA ILE A 237 10.65 -17.58 -9.52
C ILE A 237 12.14 -17.47 -9.86
N ALA A 238 12.55 -16.39 -10.54
CA ALA A 238 13.95 -16.15 -10.87
C ALA A 238 14.83 -15.93 -9.62
N ALA A 239 14.26 -15.33 -8.57
CA ALA A 239 14.94 -15.08 -7.30
C ALA A 239 15.02 -16.34 -6.42
N LEU A 240 13.92 -17.10 -6.29
CA LEU A 240 13.83 -18.28 -5.42
C LEU A 240 14.42 -19.54 -6.05
N LYS A 241 14.47 -19.61 -7.38
CA LYS A 241 14.97 -20.77 -8.15
C LYS A 241 14.42 -22.11 -7.61
N PRO A 242 13.08 -22.28 -7.58
CA PRO A 242 12.45 -23.46 -6.99
C PRO A 242 12.92 -24.75 -7.69
N ALA A 243 13.22 -25.77 -6.88
CA ALA A 243 13.67 -27.08 -7.35
C ALA A 243 12.56 -28.13 -7.36
N THR A 244 11.44 -27.86 -6.69
CA THR A 244 10.29 -28.77 -6.56
C THR A 244 8.98 -28.06 -6.86
N LEU A 245 7.93 -28.83 -7.21
CA LEU A 245 6.58 -28.28 -7.44
C LEU A 245 6.02 -27.61 -6.18
N ASP A 246 6.32 -28.16 -5.00
CA ASP A 246 5.94 -27.60 -3.70
C ASP A 246 6.53 -26.19 -3.50
N GLN A 247 7.84 -26.02 -3.74
CA GLN A 247 8.50 -24.72 -3.67
C GLN A 247 7.95 -23.72 -4.70
N LEU A 248 7.60 -24.20 -5.90
CA LEU A 248 6.99 -23.36 -6.92
C LEU A 248 5.57 -22.92 -6.51
N GLY A 249 4.81 -23.77 -5.83
CA GLY A 249 3.48 -23.47 -5.30
C GLY A 249 3.47 -22.38 -4.22
N HIS A 250 4.60 -22.16 -3.55
CA HIS A 250 4.76 -21.08 -2.57
C HIS A 250 5.10 -19.71 -3.19
N CYS A 251 5.31 -19.63 -4.51
CA CYS A 251 5.59 -18.37 -5.21
C CYS A 251 4.31 -17.56 -5.45
N TYR A 252 4.40 -16.23 -5.36
CA TYR A 252 3.27 -15.31 -5.53
C TYR A 252 2.60 -15.47 -6.90
N GLY A 253 1.29 -15.69 -6.89
CA GLY A 253 0.49 -15.81 -8.10
C GLY A 253 0.54 -17.18 -8.79
N ILE A 254 1.19 -18.19 -8.18
CA ILE A 254 1.11 -19.59 -8.57
C ILE A 254 0.00 -20.28 -7.77
N GLY A 255 -1.16 -20.46 -8.41
CA GLY A 255 -2.26 -21.28 -7.86
C GLY A 255 -2.21 -22.72 -8.36
N ALA A 256 -3.01 -23.61 -7.75
CA ALA A 256 -3.06 -25.03 -8.08
C ALA A 256 -3.20 -25.32 -9.58
N VAL A 257 -4.08 -24.58 -10.28
CA VAL A 257 -4.32 -24.74 -11.72
C VAL A 257 -3.09 -24.38 -12.58
N LYS A 258 -2.33 -23.35 -12.19
CA LYS A 258 -1.11 -22.94 -12.91
C LYS A 258 0.04 -23.89 -12.60
N LEU A 259 0.09 -24.40 -11.38
CA LEU A 259 1.07 -25.39 -10.95
C LEU A 259 0.89 -26.72 -11.69
N GLU A 260 -0.35 -27.17 -11.85
CA GLU A 260 -0.69 -28.38 -12.60
C GLU A 260 -0.39 -28.23 -14.09
N LYS A 261 -0.80 -27.11 -14.71
CA LYS A 261 -0.67 -26.90 -16.17
C LYS A 261 0.74 -26.53 -16.62
N HIS A 262 1.49 -25.77 -15.80
CA HIS A 262 2.75 -25.15 -16.23
C HIS A 262 3.92 -25.42 -15.28
N GLY A 263 3.70 -26.05 -14.12
CA GLY A 263 4.73 -26.23 -13.10
C GLY A 263 5.94 -27.04 -13.56
N ALA A 264 5.72 -28.15 -14.28
CA ALA A 264 6.80 -28.98 -14.81
C ALA A 264 7.69 -28.22 -15.80
N ALA A 265 7.08 -27.44 -16.71
CA ALA A 265 7.82 -26.65 -17.70
C ALA A 265 8.63 -25.51 -17.07
N VAL A 266 8.08 -24.85 -16.04
CA VAL A 266 8.79 -23.82 -15.27
C VAL A 266 9.99 -24.40 -14.53
N LEU A 267 9.84 -25.56 -13.87
CA LEU A 267 10.94 -26.21 -13.16
C LEU A 267 12.07 -26.67 -14.09
N ASP A 268 11.73 -27.13 -15.29
CA ASP A 268 12.70 -27.52 -16.31
C ASP A 268 13.54 -26.32 -16.79
N ILE A 269 12.91 -25.15 -17.00
CA ILE A 269 13.62 -23.89 -17.31
C ILE A 269 14.56 -23.51 -16.15
N VAL A 270 14.08 -23.56 -14.91
CA VAL A 270 14.89 -23.24 -13.72
C VAL A 270 16.08 -24.21 -13.59
N LYS A 271 15.85 -25.52 -13.81
CA LYS A 271 16.87 -26.56 -13.74
C LYS A 271 17.96 -26.35 -14.79
N ARG A 272 17.60 -26.12 -16.06
CA ARG A 272 18.56 -25.84 -17.13
C ARG A 272 19.44 -24.62 -16.84
N HIS A 273 18.86 -23.57 -16.27
CA HIS A 273 19.61 -22.38 -15.86
C HIS A 273 20.46 -22.57 -14.60
N ARG A 274 20.10 -23.51 -13.72
CA ARG A 274 20.92 -23.92 -12.57
C ARG A 274 22.12 -24.75 -13.02
N ASP A 275 21.89 -25.68 -13.94
CA ASP A 275 22.90 -26.63 -14.41
C ASP A 275 23.90 -25.93 -15.38
N ALA A 276 23.44 -24.96 -16.18
CA ALA A 276 24.30 -24.13 -17.04
C ALA A 276 25.19 -23.14 -16.27
N ALA A 277 24.93 -22.91 -14.97
CA ALA A 277 25.71 -21.99 -14.14
C ALA A 277 26.91 -22.65 -13.42
N GLY A 278 27.08 -23.99 -13.49
CA GLY A 278 28.29 -24.73 -13.08
C GLY A 278 28.64 -24.72 -11.58
N ALA A 279 28.66 -25.89 -10.96
CA ALA A 279 28.91 -26.16 -9.53
C ALA A 279 30.34 -25.79 -9.02
N PRO A 280 30.55 -25.71 -7.69
CA PRO A 280 30.90 -26.94 -6.97
C PRO A 280 30.12 -27.19 -5.66
N ALA A 281 30.01 -28.49 -5.38
CA ALA A 281 30.02 -29.21 -4.10
C ALA A 281 29.43 -28.58 -2.82
N GLY A 282 28.49 -29.33 -2.23
CA GLY A 282 28.15 -29.23 -0.81
C GLY A 282 26.72 -28.78 -0.57
N GLU A 283 25.83 -29.76 -0.44
CA GLU A 283 24.49 -29.62 0.10
C GLU A 283 24.55 -28.93 1.48
N ALA A 284 24.37 -27.61 1.51
CA ALA A 284 24.11 -26.88 2.74
C ALA A 284 22.69 -26.32 2.63
N ALA A 285 21.77 -26.96 3.35
CA ALA A 285 20.39 -26.51 3.50
C ALA A 285 20.37 -25.02 3.87
N ALA A 286 19.48 -24.26 3.24
CA ALA A 286 19.30 -22.84 3.53
C ALA A 286 19.13 -22.64 5.06
N PRO A 287 19.80 -21.64 5.67
CA PRO A 287 19.82 -21.55 7.12
C PRO A 287 18.42 -21.31 7.68
N LYS A 288 18.06 -22.06 8.73
CA LYS A 288 16.82 -21.99 9.52
C LYS A 288 16.65 -20.61 10.16
N ARG A 289 16.17 -19.63 9.38
CA ARG A 289 15.88 -18.26 9.83
C ARG A 289 14.51 -18.23 10.52
N GLY A 290 14.47 -17.78 11.78
CA GLY A 290 13.23 -17.55 12.52
C GLY A 290 12.60 -18.75 13.23
N LEU A 291 13.19 -19.96 13.11
CA LEU A 291 12.76 -21.11 13.88
C LEU A 291 13.25 -21.00 15.35
N PRO A 292 12.45 -21.41 16.35
CA PRO A 292 12.88 -21.46 17.75
C PRO A 292 14.09 -22.38 17.94
N TRP A 293 14.89 -22.13 18.98
CA TRP A 293 16.04 -22.96 19.34
C TRP A 293 15.58 -24.19 20.12
N THR A 294 16.10 -25.36 19.78
CA THR A 294 15.82 -26.59 20.54
C THR A 294 16.86 -26.81 21.65
N PRO A 295 16.53 -27.55 22.72
CA PRO A 295 17.49 -27.92 23.76
C PRO A 295 18.73 -28.67 23.23
N GLU A 296 18.56 -29.45 22.16
CA GLU A 296 19.64 -30.18 21.48
C GLU A 296 20.60 -29.22 20.76
N GLU A 297 20.07 -28.18 20.10
CA GLU A 297 20.89 -27.13 19.48
C GLU A 297 21.68 -26.33 20.53
N ASP A 298 21.09 -26.06 21.70
CA ASP A 298 21.78 -25.39 22.81
C ASP A 298 22.89 -26.26 23.42
N ALA A 299 22.66 -27.57 23.57
CA ALA A 299 23.67 -28.51 24.07
C ALA A 299 24.84 -28.65 23.07
N ALA A 300 24.54 -28.71 21.77
CA ALA A 300 25.54 -28.73 20.72
C ALA A 300 26.38 -27.44 20.70
N LEU A 301 25.74 -26.27 20.84
CA LEU A 301 26.43 -24.99 20.96
C LEU A 301 27.39 -24.95 22.16
N ARG A 302 26.94 -25.38 23.34
CA ARG A 302 27.77 -25.42 24.56
C ARG A 302 29.01 -26.30 24.36
N ARG A 303 28.81 -27.52 23.85
CA ARG A 303 29.90 -28.48 23.64
C ARG A 303 30.93 -27.94 22.64
N ARG A 304 30.47 -27.54 21.46
CA ARG A 304 31.35 -27.16 20.34
C ARG A 304 32.05 -25.83 20.57
N TRP A 305 31.40 -24.89 21.26
CA TRP A 305 32.03 -23.63 21.67
C TRP A 305 33.16 -23.86 22.68
N ASN A 306 32.96 -24.76 23.65
CA ASN A 306 34.01 -25.13 24.62
C ASN A 306 35.17 -25.89 23.95
N GLU A 307 34.93 -26.58 22.84
CA GLU A 307 35.95 -27.19 21.98
C GLU A 307 36.68 -26.17 21.07
N GLY A 308 36.34 -24.87 21.17
CA GLY A 308 36.99 -23.80 20.42
C GLY A 308 36.43 -23.56 19.01
N ALA A 309 35.26 -24.10 18.67
CA ALA A 309 34.64 -23.88 17.37
C ALA A 309 34.21 -22.41 17.19
N GLY A 310 34.66 -21.78 16.09
CA GLY A 310 34.23 -20.43 15.73
C GLY A 310 32.77 -20.36 15.28
N VAL A 311 32.18 -19.16 15.37
CA VAL A 311 30.78 -18.87 14.98
C VAL A 311 30.44 -19.38 13.57
N GLY A 312 31.37 -19.27 12.62
CA GLY A 312 31.16 -19.74 11.24
C GLY A 312 30.99 -21.26 11.14
N ALA A 313 31.76 -22.03 11.93
CA ALA A 313 31.65 -23.49 11.94
C ALA A 313 30.33 -23.95 12.59
N LEU A 314 29.94 -23.30 13.69
CA LEU A 314 28.67 -23.56 14.37
C LEU A 314 27.46 -23.20 13.50
N ALA A 315 27.55 -22.12 12.72
CA ALA A 315 26.53 -21.70 11.78
C ALA A 315 26.32 -22.73 10.66
N ALA A 316 27.41 -23.30 10.14
CA ALA A 316 27.37 -24.35 9.13
C ALA A 316 26.79 -25.67 9.68
N GLU A 317 27.23 -26.09 10.86
CA GLU A 317 26.81 -27.35 11.50
C GLU A 317 25.32 -27.36 11.89
N LEU A 318 24.83 -26.26 12.46
CA LEU A 318 23.44 -26.16 12.90
C LEU A 318 22.50 -25.65 11.80
N GLY A 319 23.03 -25.29 10.63
CA GLY A 319 22.26 -24.67 9.55
C GLY A 319 21.56 -23.39 10.02
N ARG A 320 22.25 -22.55 10.80
CA ARG A 320 21.71 -21.29 11.37
C ARG A 320 22.55 -20.12 10.88
N ALA A 321 21.95 -18.93 10.80
CA ALA A 321 22.70 -17.73 10.43
C ALA A 321 23.72 -17.37 11.53
N ALA A 322 24.91 -16.90 11.14
CA ALA A 322 25.98 -16.51 12.07
C ALA A 322 25.51 -15.53 13.16
N GLY A 323 24.73 -14.50 12.80
CA GLY A 323 24.18 -13.56 13.78
C GLY A 323 23.20 -14.18 14.78
N GLY A 324 22.52 -15.27 14.40
CA GLY A 324 21.67 -16.04 15.32
C GLY A 324 22.49 -16.86 16.31
N ILE A 325 23.60 -17.45 15.86
CA ILE A 325 24.56 -18.17 16.70
C ILE A 325 25.19 -17.20 17.70
N GLU A 326 25.68 -16.04 17.26
CA GLU A 326 26.26 -15.01 18.14
C GLU A 326 25.28 -14.60 19.24
N ALA A 327 24.03 -14.26 18.87
CA ALA A 327 23.01 -13.86 19.84
C ALA A 327 22.65 -14.98 20.82
N ARG A 328 22.66 -16.24 20.36
CA ARG A 328 22.35 -17.39 21.22
C ARG A 328 23.50 -17.72 22.17
N LEU A 329 24.75 -17.65 21.72
CA LEU A 329 25.94 -17.85 22.58
C LEU A 329 25.99 -16.83 23.72
N VAL A 330 25.66 -15.56 23.46
CA VAL A 330 25.53 -14.53 24.51
C VAL A 330 24.42 -14.90 25.50
N ARG A 331 23.23 -15.29 25.01
CA ARG A 331 22.11 -15.69 25.87
C ARG A 331 22.39 -16.96 26.70
N LEU A 332 23.24 -17.86 26.21
CA LEU A 332 23.69 -19.06 26.93
C LEU A 332 24.85 -18.80 27.90
N GLY A 333 25.38 -17.57 27.94
CA GLY A 333 26.50 -17.16 28.79
C GLY A 333 27.87 -17.64 28.32
N LEU A 334 27.99 -18.03 27.05
CA LEU A 334 29.20 -18.62 26.48
C LEU A 334 30.12 -17.59 25.79
N ALA A 335 29.55 -16.48 25.33
CA ALA A 335 30.29 -15.39 24.69
C ALA A 335 29.98 -14.04 25.38
N PRO A 336 30.97 -13.15 25.53
CA PRO A 336 30.76 -11.83 26.09
C PRO A 336 29.84 -10.99 25.20
N ASP A 337 28.99 -10.16 25.80
CA ASP A 337 28.11 -9.27 25.07
C ASP A 337 28.94 -8.20 24.33
N ARG A 338 28.60 -7.97 23.05
CA ARG A 338 29.29 -6.95 22.23
C ARG A 338 29.11 -5.53 22.79
N GLU A 339 28.09 -5.28 23.61
CA GLU A 339 27.94 -3.98 24.31
C GLU A 339 28.95 -3.79 25.45
N THR A 340 29.38 -4.85 26.16
CA THR A 340 30.40 -4.72 27.22
C THR A 340 31.82 -4.65 26.68
N ALA A 341 32.07 -5.16 25.47
CA ALA A 341 33.38 -5.09 24.81
C ALA A 341 33.72 -3.69 24.27
N ARG A 342 32.74 -2.78 24.12
CA ARG A 342 32.97 -1.40 23.61
C ARG A 342 33.25 -0.35 24.69
N MET A 343 33.16 -0.71 25.98
CA MET A 343 33.44 0.21 27.11
C MET A 343 34.84 0.04 27.72
N ARG A 344 35.69 -0.81 27.15
CA ARG A 344 37.11 -0.90 27.51
C ARG A 344 37.96 -0.74 26.26
N PHE A 345 38.07 0.48 25.74
CA PHE A 345 39.22 1.02 25.03
C PHE A 345 39.09 2.54 24.93
#